data_AF-A0AAW0FBG5-F1
#
_entry.id   AF-A0AAW0FBG5-F1
#
_cell.length_a   1.000
_cell.length_b   1.000
_cell.length_c   1.000
_cell.angle_alpha   90.00
_cell.angle_beta   90.00
_cell.angle_gamma   90.00
#
_symmetry.space_group_name_H-M   'P 1'
#
loop_
_entity.id
_entity.type
_entity.pdbx_description
1 polymer ?
#
loop_
_entity_poly.entity_id
_entity_poly.type
_entity_poly.pdbx_seq_one_letter_code
_entity_poly.pdbx_strand_id
1 'polypeptide(L)'
;MSVFKTLIVAVCVLALLVSNVAEEDGVEALPGLLLHFGADSLKSRFGSARTFNHSETRQLYNMLLSEAEKAIQDSREDAGRRAYTCSKIRWQARRYARSRDGTYAGPWTEIVLQLRDSYVHGIRHLPMALRQDVSDSMALQRPTLYRTAVVVKQAYFCLAPTLSGGECPSYAFLRIVRGKADADIIESCTRSNKSYNDL
;
A
#
# COMPACT_ATOMS: atom_id res chain seq x y z
N MET A 1 -18.92 16.65 -27.49
CA MET A 1 -19.72 15.58 -26.81
C MET A 1 -19.16 14.16 -26.95
N SER A 2 -18.31 13.83 -27.93
CA SER A 2 -17.74 12.47 -28.07
C SER A 2 -16.61 12.15 -27.09
N VAL A 3 -15.80 13.15 -26.70
CA VAL A 3 -14.65 12.97 -25.79
C VAL A 3 -15.08 12.61 -24.37
N PHE A 4 -16.12 13.25 -23.85
CA PHE A 4 -16.62 12.96 -22.50
C PHE A 4 -17.23 11.55 -22.40
N LYS A 5 -17.98 11.12 -23.42
CA LYS A 5 -18.54 9.76 -23.49
C LYS A 5 -17.46 8.70 -23.63
N THR A 6 -16.45 8.93 -24.46
CA THR A 6 -15.31 8.01 -24.60
C THR A 6 -14.47 7.94 -23.32
N LEU A 7 -14.28 9.05 -22.62
CA LEU A 7 -13.62 9.07 -21.31
C LEU A 7 -14.40 8.26 -20.27
N ILE A 8 -15.73 8.43 -20.18
CA ILE A 8 -16.58 7.66 -19.27
C ILE A 8 -16.51 6.18 -19.59
N VAL A 9 -16.67 5.79 -20.86
CA VAL A 9 -16.59 4.38 -21.27
C VAL A 9 -15.21 3.80 -20.95
N ALA A 10 -14.13 4.54 -21.22
CA ALA A 10 -12.78 4.12 -20.88
C ALA A 10 -12.59 3.94 -19.36
N VAL A 11 -13.12 4.85 -18.54
CA VAL A 11 -13.09 4.74 -17.07
C VAL A 11 -13.93 3.56 -16.58
N CYS A 12 -15.12 3.33 -17.14
CA CYS A 12 -15.96 2.18 -16.79
C CYS A 12 -15.31 0.85 -17.19
N VAL A 13 -14.68 0.78 -18.37
CA VAL A 13 -13.93 -0.40 -18.81
C VAL A 13 -12.71 -0.63 -17.91
N LEU A 14 -11.96 0.41 -17.57
CA LEU A 14 -10.86 0.32 -16.60
C LEU A 14 -11.35 -0.13 -15.22
N ALA A 15 -12.48 0.39 -14.74
CA ALA A 15 -13.08 0.00 -13.47
C ALA A 15 -13.52 -1.48 -13.48
N LEU A 16 -14.14 -1.95 -14.58
CA LEU A 16 -14.50 -3.36 -14.75
C LEU A 16 -13.26 -4.26 -14.83
N LEU A 17 -12.21 -3.82 -15.52
CA LEU A 17 -10.95 -4.56 -15.59
C LEU A 17 -10.29 -4.65 -14.20
N VAL A 18 -10.27 -3.55 -13.44
CA VAL A 18 -9.75 -3.50 -12.06
C VAL A 18 -10.53 -4.41 -11.12
N SER A 19 -11.86 -4.45 -11.24
CA SER A 19 -12.73 -5.28 -10.39
C SER A 19 -12.61 -6.78 -10.67
N ASN A 20 -12.19 -7.18 -11.87
CA ASN A 20 -12.06 -8.59 -12.27
C ASN A 20 -10.64 -9.14 -12.17
N VAL A 21 -9.64 -8.33 -11.81
CA VAL A 21 -8.32 -8.88 -11.46
C VAL A 21 -8.43 -9.55 -10.10
N ALA A 22 -8.51 -10.88 -10.16
CA ALA A 22 -8.36 -11.74 -8.99
C ALA A 22 -7.09 -11.33 -8.24
N GLU A 23 -7.21 -11.15 -6.94
CA GLU A 23 -6.09 -10.89 -6.05
C GLU A 23 -5.33 -12.21 -5.92
N GLU A 24 -4.52 -12.52 -6.94
CA GLU A 24 -3.60 -13.66 -6.94
C GLU A 24 -2.47 -13.36 -5.97
N ASP A 25 -2.75 -13.58 -4.69
CA ASP A 25 -1.78 -14.17 -3.78
C ASP A 25 -2.66 -14.82 -2.70
N GLY A 26 -2.88 -16.13 -2.80
CA GLY A 26 -3.62 -16.94 -1.79
C GLY A 26 -2.91 -17.02 -0.43
N VAL A 27 -2.09 -16.03 -0.12
CA VAL A 27 -1.28 -15.89 1.07
C VAL A 27 -2.12 -15.15 2.10
N GLU A 28 -2.54 -15.87 3.12
CA GLU A 28 -3.23 -15.26 4.26
C GLU A 28 -2.22 -14.67 5.24
N ALA A 29 -2.50 -13.48 5.77
CA ALA A 29 -1.64 -12.88 6.78
C ALA A 29 -1.74 -13.60 8.13
N LEU A 30 -0.70 -13.47 8.95
CA LEU A 30 -0.68 -13.98 10.34
C LEU A 30 -1.73 -13.26 11.20
N PRO A 31 -2.86 -13.91 11.54
CA PRO A 31 -4.00 -13.22 12.15
C PRO A 31 -3.66 -12.69 13.54
N GLY A 32 -2.94 -13.45 14.36
CA GLY A 32 -2.52 -13.02 15.69
C GLY A 32 -1.63 -11.78 15.64
N LEU A 33 -0.74 -11.70 14.65
CA LEU A 33 0.15 -10.55 14.51
C LEU A 33 -0.60 -9.32 13.98
N LEU A 34 -1.47 -9.49 12.98
CA LEU A 34 -2.29 -8.40 12.47
C LEU A 34 -3.24 -7.81 13.50
N LEU A 35 -3.81 -8.62 14.39
CA LEU A 35 -4.67 -8.14 15.46
C LEU A 35 -3.90 -7.19 16.39
N HIS A 36 -2.63 -7.49 16.67
CA HIS A 36 -1.78 -6.63 17.50
C HIS A 36 -1.53 -5.25 16.89
N PHE A 37 -1.42 -5.15 15.56
CA PHE A 37 -1.27 -3.89 14.82
C PHE A 37 -2.59 -3.32 14.28
N GLY A 38 -3.72 -3.95 14.63
CA GLY A 38 -5.04 -3.50 14.24
C GLY A 38 -5.37 -2.14 14.84
N ALA A 39 -6.25 -1.39 14.17
CA ALA A 39 -6.59 -0.02 14.56
C ALA A 39 -7.05 0.10 16.01
N ASP A 40 -7.82 -0.86 16.52
CA ASP A 40 -8.35 -0.81 17.89
C ASP A 40 -7.28 -1.15 18.93
N SER A 41 -6.40 -2.11 18.66
CA SER A 41 -5.21 -2.40 19.49
C SER A 41 -4.27 -1.20 19.56
N LEU A 42 -4.01 -0.56 18.42
CA LEU A 42 -3.17 0.64 18.39
C LEU A 42 -3.82 1.81 19.15
N LYS A 43 -5.13 2.02 18.99
CA LYS A 43 -5.87 3.05 19.76
C LYS A 43 -5.89 2.75 21.25
N SER A 44 -6.00 1.49 21.68
CA SER A 44 -5.97 1.16 23.11
C SER A 44 -4.58 1.39 23.71
N ARG A 45 -3.51 1.18 22.94
CA ARG A 45 -2.12 1.39 23.38
C ARG A 45 -1.69 2.86 23.39
N PHE A 46 -2.06 3.63 22.36
CA PHE A 46 -1.52 4.97 22.12
C PHE A 46 -2.61 6.06 22.02
N GLY A 47 -3.87 5.73 22.28
CA GLY A 47 -4.99 6.67 22.31
C GLY A 47 -5.67 6.92 20.96
N SER A 48 -6.89 7.48 21.00
CA SER A 48 -7.67 7.82 19.80
C SER A 48 -7.48 9.27 19.32
N ALA A 49 -6.88 10.13 20.17
CA ALA A 49 -6.78 11.56 19.96
C ALA A 49 -5.66 11.95 19.00
N ARG A 50 -5.83 13.11 18.34
CA ARG A 50 -4.88 13.65 17.37
C ARG A 50 -3.98 14.69 18.02
N THR A 51 -3.11 14.23 18.91
CA THR A 51 -2.33 15.08 19.84
C THR A 51 -0.85 15.17 19.52
N PHE A 52 -0.32 14.28 18.67
CA PHE A 52 1.12 14.25 18.41
C PHE A 52 1.51 15.32 17.41
N ASN A 53 2.67 15.94 17.63
CA ASN A 53 3.31 16.72 16.58
C ASN A 53 3.94 15.80 15.52
N HIS A 54 4.46 16.40 14.44
CA HIS A 54 5.06 15.66 13.33
C HIS A 54 6.27 14.80 13.74
N SER A 55 7.13 15.27 14.66
CA SER A 55 8.29 14.48 15.13
C SER A 55 7.83 13.31 16.00
N GLU A 56 6.92 13.54 16.95
CA GLU A 56 6.31 12.49 17.78
C GLU A 56 5.59 11.43 16.95
N THR A 57 4.86 11.85 15.91
CA THR A 57 4.20 10.93 14.98
C THR A 57 5.21 10.03 14.26
N ARG A 58 6.36 10.59 13.86
CA ARG A 58 7.43 9.80 13.23
C ARG A 58 8.09 8.84 14.20
N GLN A 59 8.34 9.26 15.44
CA GLN A 59 8.86 8.40 16.49
C GLN A 59 7.91 7.23 16.75
N LEU A 60 6.61 7.49 16.86
CA LEU A 60 5.58 6.46 16.97
C LEU A 60 5.62 5.49 15.78
N TYR A 61 5.66 6.01 14.56
CA TYR A 61 5.73 5.16 13.37
C TYR A 61 6.97 4.26 13.37
N ASN A 62 8.15 4.82 13.69
CA ASN A 62 9.40 4.07 13.77
C ASN A 62 9.38 3.01 14.88
N MET A 63 8.81 3.32 16.03
CA MET A 63 8.60 2.36 17.12
C MET A 63 7.75 1.19 16.65
N LEU A 64 6.62 1.46 15.98
CA LEU A 64 5.74 0.42 15.42
C LEU A 64 6.45 -0.44 14.37
N LEU A 65 7.30 0.16 13.52
CA LEU A 65 8.10 -0.60 12.55
C LEU A 65 9.13 -1.50 13.23
N SER A 66 9.77 -1.02 14.30
CA SER A 66 10.73 -1.82 15.07
C SER A 66 10.06 -2.99 15.80
N GLU A 67 8.86 -2.78 16.35
CA GLU A 67 8.05 -3.86 16.93
C GLU A 67 7.64 -4.88 15.87
N ALA A 68 7.18 -4.40 14.71
CA ALA A 68 6.81 -5.25 13.58
C ALA A 68 8.00 -6.08 13.07
N GLU A 69 9.19 -5.48 13.02
CA GLU A 69 10.42 -6.16 12.65
C GLU A 69 10.72 -7.35 13.54
N LYS A 70 10.74 -7.13 14.86
CA LYS A 70 11.00 -8.19 15.84
C LYS A 70 9.98 -9.31 15.69
N ALA A 71 8.70 -8.96 15.66
CA ALA A 71 7.64 -9.97 15.58
C ALA A 71 7.63 -10.75 14.26
N ILE A 72 7.95 -10.11 13.14
CA ILE A 72 8.12 -10.79 11.85
C ILE A 72 9.40 -11.64 11.84
N GLN A 73 10.49 -11.20 12.45
CA GLN A 73 11.75 -11.97 12.56
C GLN A 73 11.59 -13.21 13.43
N ASP A 74 10.83 -13.11 14.53
CA ASP A 74 10.58 -14.21 15.45
C ASP A 74 9.54 -15.22 14.93
N SER A 75 8.74 -14.84 13.93
CA SER A 75 7.79 -15.76 13.30
C SER A 75 8.49 -16.87 12.50
N ARG A 76 8.02 -18.10 12.64
CA ARG A 76 8.55 -19.30 11.93
C ARG A 76 7.82 -19.59 10.61
N GLU A 77 7.06 -18.63 10.09
CA GLU A 77 6.34 -18.78 8.82
C GLU A 77 7.25 -18.64 7.60
N ASP A 78 6.73 -19.02 6.43
CA ASP A 78 7.42 -18.84 5.16
C ASP A 78 7.62 -17.36 4.80
N ALA A 79 8.58 -17.10 3.91
CA ALA A 79 8.95 -15.74 3.53
C ALA A 79 7.80 -14.96 2.87
N GLY A 80 6.95 -15.62 2.07
CA GLY A 80 5.82 -14.99 1.40
C GLY A 80 4.78 -14.50 2.40
N ARG A 81 4.40 -15.36 3.35
CA ARG A 81 3.46 -15.02 4.43
C ARG A 81 3.99 -13.91 5.33
N ARG A 82 5.28 -13.95 5.65
CA ARG A 82 5.96 -12.90 6.42
C ARG A 82 5.98 -11.58 5.66
N ALA A 83 6.31 -11.59 4.37
CA ALA A 83 6.34 -10.40 3.53
C ALA A 83 4.95 -9.77 3.38
N TYR A 84 3.93 -10.59 3.12
CA TYR A 84 2.53 -10.16 3.04
C TYR A 84 2.04 -9.57 4.37
N THR A 85 2.28 -10.26 5.48
CA THR A 85 1.91 -9.76 6.81
C THR A 85 2.64 -8.45 7.12
N CYS A 86 3.93 -8.35 6.77
CA CYS A 86 4.69 -7.13 7.01
C CYS A 86 4.14 -5.95 6.22
N SER A 87 3.79 -6.12 4.93
CA SER A 87 3.21 -5.03 4.13
C SER A 87 1.90 -4.51 4.75
N LYS A 88 1.05 -5.41 5.27
CA LYS A 88 -0.17 -5.05 5.99
C LYS A 88 0.13 -4.24 7.24
N ILE A 89 1.03 -4.73 8.11
CA ILE A 89 1.39 -4.07 9.36
C ILE A 89 1.94 -2.67 9.07
N ARG A 90 2.83 -2.54 8.09
CA ARG A 90 3.38 -1.23 7.71
C ARG A 90 2.31 -0.25 7.24
N TRP A 91 1.33 -0.72 6.48
CA TRP A 91 0.20 0.10 6.06
C TRP A 91 -0.65 0.52 7.27
N GLN A 92 -0.99 -0.41 8.18
CA GLN A 92 -1.74 -0.11 9.41
C GLN A 92 -0.99 0.88 10.30
N ALA A 93 0.30 0.65 10.56
CA ALA A 93 1.16 1.52 11.35
C ALA A 93 1.25 2.93 10.74
N ARG A 94 1.41 3.05 9.42
CA ARG A 94 1.45 4.34 8.72
C ARG A 94 0.12 5.08 8.85
N ARG A 95 -0.99 4.39 8.58
CA ARG A 95 -2.34 4.97 8.65
C ARG A 95 -2.65 5.42 10.08
N TYR A 96 -2.31 4.60 11.06
CA TYR A 96 -2.46 4.93 12.46
C TYR A 96 -1.64 6.15 12.85
N ALA A 97 -0.33 6.16 12.58
CA ALA A 97 0.55 7.29 12.88
C ALA A 97 0.03 8.60 12.26
N ARG A 98 -0.32 8.61 10.96
CA ARG A 98 -0.90 9.79 10.30
C ARG A 98 -2.19 10.28 10.96
N SER A 99 -3.02 9.37 11.47
CA SER A 99 -4.24 9.74 12.19
C SER A 99 -3.99 10.38 13.56
N ARG A 100 -2.76 10.36 14.07
CA ARG A 100 -2.35 10.99 15.34
C ARG A 100 -1.69 12.35 15.16
N ASP A 101 -1.21 12.68 13.95
CA ASP A 101 -0.48 13.90 13.65
C ASP A 101 -1.36 15.16 13.70
N GLY A 102 -1.36 15.87 14.83
CA GLY A 102 -2.06 17.13 15.03
C GLY A 102 -1.43 18.33 14.32
N THR A 103 -0.17 18.26 13.86
CA THR A 103 0.50 19.39 13.20
C THR A 103 -0.16 19.75 11.88
N TYR A 104 -0.62 18.76 11.11
CA TYR A 104 -1.28 18.98 9.83
C TYR A 104 -2.73 18.51 9.84
N ALA A 105 -3.52 19.03 10.78
CA ALA A 105 -4.93 18.73 10.91
C ALA A 105 -5.78 19.45 9.85
N GLY A 106 -6.16 18.74 8.79
CA GLY A 106 -7.11 19.25 7.81
C GLY A 106 -7.42 18.28 6.66
N PRO A 107 -8.59 18.40 6.02
CA PRO A 107 -8.96 17.56 4.89
C PRO A 107 -8.01 17.74 3.70
N TRP A 108 -7.48 18.95 3.49
CA TRP A 108 -6.55 19.25 2.40
C TRP A 108 -5.23 18.49 2.51
N THR A 109 -4.65 18.41 3.71
CA THR A 109 -3.42 17.64 3.93
C THR A 109 -3.65 16.17 3.58
N GLU A 110 -4.77 15.61 4.03
CA GLU A 110 -5.10 14.21 3.75
C GLU A 110 -5.28 13.97 2.25
N ILE A 111 -5.99 14.85 1.55
CA ILE A 111 -6.15 14.79 0.08
C ILE A 111 -4.78 14.86 -0.62
N VAL A 112 -3.90 15.78 -0.22
CA VAL A 112 -2.56 15.93 -0.82
C VAL A 112 -1.71 14.68 -0.57
N LEU A 113 -1.77 14.10 0.63
CA LEU A 113 -1.06 12.87 0.96
C LEU A 113 -1.59 11.67 0.16
N GLN A 114 -2.90 11.54 0.00
CA GLN A 114 -3.54 10.50 -0.81
C GLN A 114 -3.18 10.63 -2.29
N LEU A 115 -3.20 11.85 -2.84
CA LEU A 115 -2.76 12.13 -4.21
C LEU A 115 -1.28 11.78 -4.41
N ARG A 116 -0.42 12.17 -3.46
CA ARG A 116 1.00 11.83 -3.48
C ARG A 116 1.19 10.32 -3.45
N ASP A 117 0.54 9.62 -2.54
CA ASP A 117 0.68 8.17 -2.39
C ASP A 117 0.16 7.44 -3.65
N SER A 118 -0.97 7.88 -4.21
CA SER A 118 -1.53 7.35 -5.47
C SER A 118 -0.60 7.57 -6.65
N TYR A 119 0.05 8.74 -6.72
CA TYR A 119 1.04 9.01 -7.74
C TYR A 119 2.29 8.13 -7.57
N VAL A 120 2.87 8.10 -6.37
CA VAL A 120 4.13 7.40 -6.07
C VAL A 120 3.98 5.89 -6.18
N HIS A 121 2.88 5.34 -5.68
CA HIS A 121 2.63 3.90 -5.62
C HIS A 121 1.68 3.40 -6.71
N GLY A 122 1.28 4.25 -7.67
CA GLY A 122 0.38 3.85 -8.74
C GLY A 122 0.75 4.54 -10.05
N ILE A 123 0.26 5.75 -10.26
CA ILE A 123 0.29 6.46 -11.56
C ILE A 123 1.69 6.51 -12.17
N ARG A 124 2.73 6.74 -11.36
CA ARG A 124 4.14 6.79 -11.81
C ARG A 124 4.59 5.50 -12.51
N HIS A 125 4.02 4.36 -12.14
CA HIS A 125 4.37 3.04 -12.68
C HIS A 125 3.52 2.63 -13.90
N LEU A 126 2.48 3.40 -14.24
CA LEU A 126 1.57 3.06 -15.33
C LEU A 126 2.26 2.95 -16.70
N PRO A 127 3.16 3.87 -17.12
CA PRO A 127 3.82 3.74 -18.42
C PRO A 127 4.71 2.49 -18.53
N MET A 128 5.36 2.10 -17.43
CA MET A 128 6.20 0.91 -17.38
C MET A 128 5.35 -0.35 -17.44
N ALA A 129 4.27 -0.43 -16.65
CA ALA A 129 3.35 -1.56 -16.65
C ALA A 129 2.70 -1.78 -18.03
N LEU A 130 2.25 -0.71 -18.69
CA LEU A 130 1.70 -0.77 -20.05
C LEU A 130 2.72 -1.34 -21.05
N ARG A 131 3.98 -0.88 -21.01
CA ARG A 131 5.02 -1.40 -21.91
C ARG A 131 5.28 -2.89 -21.68
N GLN A 132 5.33 -3.32 -20.42
CA GLN A 132 5.55 -4.73 -20.07
C GLN A 132 4.37 -5.61 -20.49
N ASP A 133 3.14 -5.15 -20.26
CA ASP A 133 1.93 -5.87 -20.68
C ASP A 133 1.82 -5.98 -22.21
N VAL A 134 2.20 -4.93 -22.96
CA VAL A 134 2.29 -4.99 -24.43
C VAL A 134 3.36 -6.00 -24.87
N SER A 135 4.54 -5.97 -24.25
CA SER A 135 5.61 -6.94 -24.52
C SER A 135 5.16 -8.38 -24.26
N ASP A 136 4.55 -8.64 -23.11
CA ASP A 136 4.07 -9.97 -22.73
C ASP A 136 2.92 -10.40 -23.64
N SER A 137 2.05 -9.47 -24.05
CA SER A 137 0.96 -9.77 -24.99
C SER A 137 1.48 -10.25 -26.34
N MET A 138 2.56 -9.63 -26.83
CA MET A 138 3.23 -10.05 -28.06
C MET A 138 3.91 -11.41 -27.89
N ALA A 139 4.62 -11.62 -26.78
CA ALA A 139 5.33 -12.87 -26.51
C ALA A 139 4.36 -14.07 -26.34
N LEU A 140 3.23 -13.87 -25.67
CA LEU A 140 2.23 -14.90 -25.39
C LEU A 140 1.18 -15.04 -26.50
N GLN A 141 1.23 -14.18 -27.53
CA GLN A 141 0.20 -14.06 -28.57
C GLN A 141 -1.22 -13.91 -28.01
N ARG A 142 -1.36 -13.31 -26.82
CA ARG A 142 -2.62 -13.14 -26.11
C ARG A 142 -2.61 -11.80 -25.38
N PRO A 143 -3.66 -10.97 -25.49
CA PRO A 143 -3.70 -9.70 -24.80
C PRO A 143 -3.71 -9.91 -23.28
N THR A 144 -2.76 -9.27 -22.59
CA THR A 144 -2.66 -9.21 -21.12
C THR A 144 -2.57 -7.74 -20.71
N LEU A 145 -3.31 -7.38 -19.67
CA LEU A 145 -3.26 -6.06 -19.01
C LEU A 145 -3.06 -6.21 -17.49
N TYR A 146 -2.46 -7.32 -17.07
CA TYR A 146 -2.40 -7.71 -15.67
C TYR A 146 -1.64 -6.67 -14.83
N ARG A 147 -0.42 -6.29 -15.23
CA ARG A 147 0.37 -5.32 -14.44
C ARG A 147 -0.28 -3.93 -14.44
N THR A 148 -0.84 -3.53 -15.58
CA THR A 148 -1.56 -2.27 -15.73
C THR A 148 -2.76 -2.22 -14.79
N ALA A 149 -3.56 -3.29 -14.72
CA ALA A 149 -4.70 -3.38 -13.82
C ALA A 149 -4.27 -3.36 -12.35
N VAL A 150 -3.18 -4.04 -11.98
CA VAL A 150 -2.60 -3.96 -10.62
C VAL A 150 -2.18 -2.52 -10.29
N VAL A 151 -1.55 -1.79 -11.21
CA VAL A 151 -1.19 -0.37 -11.02
C VAL A 151 -2.42 0.51 -10.82
N VAL A 152 -3.46 0.34 -11.64
CA VAL A 152 -4.69 1.15 -11.54
C VAL A 152 -5.41 0.86 -10.22
N LYS A 153 -5.53 -0.42 -9.85
CA LYS A 153 -6.07 -0.84 -8.55
C LYS A 153 -5.29 -0.20 -7.39
N GLN A 154 -3.96 -0.22 -7.48
CA GLN A 154 -3.10 0.38 -6.47
C GLN A 154 -3.26 1.89 -6.36
N ALA A 155 -3.38 2.58 -7.50
CA ALA A 155 -3.64 4.02 -7.54
C ALA A 155 -4.96 4.36 -6.83
N TYR A 156 -6.00 3.56 -7.05
CA TYR A 156 -7.30 3.70 -6.37
C TYR A 156 -7.20 3.42 -4.86
N PHE A 157 -6.50 2.34 -4.46
CA PHE A 157 -6.30 1.98 -3.05
C PHE A 157 -5.59 3.08 -2.27
N CYS A 158 -4.61 3.74 -2.88
CA CYS A 158 -3.90 4.84 -2.28
C CYS A 158 -4.69 6.16 -2.28
N LEU A 159 -5.52 6.40 -3.31
CA LEU A 159 -6.30 7.62 -3.44
C LEU A 159 -7.51 7.64 -2.50
N ALA A 160 -8.15 6.50 -2.30
CA ALA A 160 -9.37 6.37 -1.51
C ALA A 160 -9.27 5.17 -0.53
N PRO A 161 -8.36 5.21 0.47
CA PRO A 161 -8.13 4.09 1.37
C PRO A 161 -9.33 3.74 2.25
N THR A 162 -10.23 4.70 2.52
CA THR A 162 -11.46 4.48 3.29
C THR A 162 -12.56 3.78 2.49
N LEU A 163 -12.60 3.99 1.16
CA LEU A 163 -13.61 3.40 0.28
C LEU A 163 -13.16 2.04 -0.27
N SER A 164 -11.87 1.91 -0.56
CA SER A 164 -11.32 0.73 -1.21
C SER A 164 -11.12 -0.47 -0.26
N GLY A 165 -10.94 -0.21 1.04
CA GLY A 165 -10.51 -1.24 1.99
C GLY A 165 -9.11 -1.80 1.72
N GLY A 166 -8.41 -1.29 0.70
CA GLY A 166 -7.15 -1.82 0.20
C GLY A 166 -5.90 -1.20 0.84
N GLU A 167 -4.77 -1.85 0.63
CA GLU A 167 -3.47 -1.46 1.17
C GLU A 167 -2.72 -0.54 0.20
N CYS A 168 -1.94 0.40 0.77
CA CYS A 168 -1.10 1.32 0.01
C CYS A 168 0.34 1.41 0.54
N PRO A 169 1.35 0.86 -0.18
CA PRO A 169 1.23 -0.06 -1.32
C PRO A 169 0.77 -1.46 -0.88
N SER A 170 0.11 -2.20 -1.77
CA SER A 170 -0.24 -3.62 -1.56
C SER A 170 0.96 -4.54 -1.85
N TYR A 171 0.93 -5.74 -1.27
CA TYR A 171 1.93 -6.78 -1.52
C TYR A 171 2.02 -7.17 -3.01
N ALA A 172 0.87 -7.40 -3.67
CA ALA A 172 0.79 -7.70 -5.10
C ALA A 172 1.49 -6.63 -5.95
N PHE A 173 1.25 -5.35 -5.65
CA PHE A 173 1.97 -4.26 -6.33
C PHE A 173 3.49 -4.32 -6.11
N LEU A 174 3.93 -4.62 -4.87
CA LEU A 174 5.35 -4.74 -4.54
C LEU A 174 6.04 -5.88 -5.30
N ARG A 175 5.36 -7.02 -5.51
CA ARG A 175 5.90 -8.15 -6.25
C ARG A 175 5.79 -7.99 -7.76
N ILE A 176 4.59 -7.77 -8.27
CA ILE A 176 4.28 -7.85 -9.70
C ILE A 176 4.80 -6.63 -10.46
N VAL A 177 4.60 -5.43 -9.92
CA VAL A 177 4.94 -4.17 -10.60
C VAL A 177 6.34 -3.72 -10.22
N ARG A 178 6.66 -3.82 -8.93
CA ARG A 178 7.94 -3.36 -8.38
C ARG A 178 9.04 -4.43 -8.43
N GLY A 179 8.70 -5.67 -8.76
CA GLY A 179 9.66 -6.78 -8.91
C GLY A 179 10.40 -7.15 -7.64
N LYS A 180 9.86 -6.82 -6.45
CA LYS A 180 10.54 -7.11 -5.18
C LYS A 180 10.38 -8.57 -4.79
N ALA A 181 11.45 -9.19 -4.34
CA ALA A 181 11.39 -10.48 -3.68
C ALA A 181 10.83 -10.33 -2.26
N ASP A 182 10.33 -11.42 -1.67
CA ASP A 182 9.78 -11.41 -0.32
C ASP A 182 10.80 -10.94 0.73
N ALA A 183 12.06 -11.33 0.58
CA ALA A 183 13.15 -10.84 1.44
C ALA A 183 13.31 -9.31 1.37
N ASP A 184 13.24 -8.72 0.17
CA ASP A 184 13.32 -7.26 -0.02
C ASP A 184 12.10 -6.56 0.56
N ILE A 185 10.93 -7.19 0.49
CA ILE A 185 9.69 -6.67 1.08
C ILE A 185 9.83 -6.66 2.60
N ILE A 186 10.30 -7.76 3.21
CA ILE A 186 10.54 -7.85 4.66
C ILE A 186 11.55 -6.77 5.10
N GLU A 187 12.71 -6.67 4.43
CA GLU A 187 13.74 -5.68 4.78
C GLU A 187 13.25 -4.23 4.63
N SER A 188 12.55 -3.93 3.53
CA SER A 188 12.04 -2.57 3.30
C SER A 188 10.82 -2.23 4.15
N CYS A 189 10.11 -3.24 4.66
CA CYS A 189 8.97 -3.07 5.52
C CYS A 189 9.37 -2.63 6.93
N THR A 190 10.54 -3.05 7.41
CA THR A 190 11.02 -2.73 8.76
C THR A 190 11.83 -1.45 8.82
N ARG A 191 12.32 -0.97 7.69
CA ARG A 191 13.11 0.26 7.62
C ARG A 191 12.27 1.50 7.31
N SER A 192 12.51 2.54 8.11
CA SER A 192 12.18 3.93 7.77
C SER A 192 13.36 4.57 7.02
N ASN A 193 13.10 5.63 6.25
CA ASN A 193 14.15 6.36 5.58
C ASN A 193 14.93 7.23 6.60
N LYS A 194 16.23 6.98 6.73
CA LYS A 194 17.13 7.62 7.70
C LYS A 194 17.08 9.16 7.62
N SER A 195 16.95 9.74 6.43
CA SER A 195 16.88 11.19 6.26
C SER A 195 15.68 11.84 6.96
N TYR A 196 14.67 11.04 7.33
CA TYR A 196 13.49 11.51 8.06
C TYR A 196 13.51 11.10 9.54
N ASN A 197 14.49 10.30 9.97
CA ASN A 197 14.65 9.81 11.34
C ASN A 197 15.57 10.68 12.20
N ASP A 198 16.47 11.44 11.57
CA ASP A 198 17.43 12.31 12.26
C ASP A 198 16.88 13.74 12.51
N LEU A 199 15.55 13.89 12.59
CA LEU A 199 14.83 15.15 12.83
C LEU A 199 14.16 15.19 14.21
#